data_AF-A0A849TCV8-F1
#
_entry.id   AF-A0A849TCV8-F1
#
_cell.length_a   1.000
_cell.length_b   1.000
_cell.length_c   1.000
_cell.angle_alpha   90.00
_cell.angle_beta   90.00
_cell.angle_gamma   90.00
#
_symmetry.space_group_name_H-M   'P 1'
#
loop_
_entity.id
_entity.type
_entity.pdbx_description
1 polymer ?
#
loop_
_entity_poly.entity_id
_entity_poly.type
_entity_poly.pdbx_seq_one_letter_code
_entity_poly.pdbx_strand_id
1 'polypeptide(L)'
;MNDKKMFFFKMIPQRLLEAHTLLDNLDRGLLVEIIKYHPKDCFLSVDYLTEVVLVCGEKAFYRSVYKLQMLGLIGFKRGDRKSKNRRQSNHYWFIDDPSYWRLPKDLANQVKADHLALGGGELVFKEKGFTNELGFKITFNLTHPKHQIKRKERSKKILTGVPVRGNPEPSELEYRKRLENIMRDDFPPTGIIASFYREKDEIIVARVAADDEMGFYEKKYLLELDLIFNDLSKKPELGLDLTKLLNLGVELEAKGLDGKAIADEIKAETKKQRQAQEENS
;
A
#
# COMPACT_ATOMS: atom_id res chain seq x y z
N MET A 1 -27.04 44.72 -18.27
CA MET A 1 -26.78 43.31 -17.91
C MET A 1 -25.43 43.26 -17.21
N ASN A 2 -25.42 43.34 -15.87
CA ASN A 2 -24.18 43.25 -15.11
C ASN A 2 -23.64 41.82 -15.22
N ASP A 3 -22.38 41.72 -15.64
CA ASP A 3 -21.70 40.48 -15.90
C ASP A 3 -21.40 39.77 -14.56
N LYS A 4 -22.41 39.08 -14.01
CA LYS A 4 -22.38 38.42 -12.69
C LYS A 4 -21.22 37.43 -12.55
N LYS A 5 -20.71 36.90 -13.68
CA LYS A 5 -19.52 36.06 -13.73
C LYS A 5 -18.28 36.83 -13.28
N MET A 6 -18.08 38.06 -13.77
CA MET A 6 -16.91 38.90 -13.45
C MET A 6 -16.85 39.31 -11.97
N PHE A 7 -18.01 39.44 -11.30
CA PHE A 7 -18.11 39.73 -9.87
C PHE A 7 -17.85 38.50 -8.98
N PHE A 8 -18.25 37.30 -9.41
CA PHE A 8 -17.95 36.03 -8.70
C PHE A 8 -16.44 35.76 -8.60
N PHE A 9 -15.66 36.16 -9.61
CA PHE A 9 -14.19 36.00 -9.64
C PHE A 9 -13.42 36.93 -8.69
N LYS A 10 -14.06 37.95 -8.09
CA LYS A 10 -13.35 38.91 -7.21
C LYS A 10 -13.47 38.65 -5.71
N MET A 11 -14.65 38.37 -5.15
CA MET A 11 -14.79 38.31 -3.68
C MET A 11 -14.67 36.91 -3.06
N ILE A 12 -15.20 35.86 -3.69
CA ILE A 12 -15.22 34.54 -3.08
C ILE A 12 -13.80 33.90 -3.05
N PRO A 13 -12.97 34.04 -4.11
CA PRO A 13 -11.56 33.70 -4.02
C PRO A 13 -10.84 34.55 -2.97
N GLN A 14 -11.18 35.83 -2.80
CA GLN A 14 -10.53 36.70 -1.82
C GLN A 14 -10.71 36.20 -0.39
N ARG A 15 -11.91 35.79 0.04
CA ARG A 15 -12.10 35.18 1.37
C ARG A 15 -11.30 33.89 1.56
N LEU A 16 -11.20 33.07 0.52
CA LEU A 16 -10.35 31.87 0.55
C LEU A 16 -8.86 32.24 0.67
N LEU A 17 -8.41 33.27 -0.05
CA LEU A 17 -7.04 33.74 -0.02
C LEU A 17 -6.70 34.46 1.30
N GLU A 18 -7.68 35.06 1.98
CA GLU A 18 -7.55 35.67 3.30
C GLU A 18 -7.64 34.64 4.45
N ALA A 19 -8.03 33.39 4.17
CA ALA A 19 -8.07 32.31 5.16
C ALA A 19 -6.65 31.74 5.45
N HIS A 20 -5.76 32.56 6.03
CA HIS A 20 -4.37 32.21 6.36
C HIS A 20 -4.21 30.95 7.22
N THR A 21 -5.24 30.60 8.00
CA THR A 21 -5.28 29.40 8.84
C THR A 21 -5.61 28.14 8.04
N LEU A 22 -6.28 28.29 6.89
CA LEU A 22 -6.70 27.19 6.03
C LEU A 22 -5.72 26.98 4.88
N LEU A 23 -5.30 28.02 4.18
CA LEU A 23 -4.40 27.98 3.03
C LEU A 23 -3.09 28.69 3.36
N ASP A 24 -1.97 28.00 3.16
CA ASP A 24 -0.65 28.61 3.30
C ASP A 24 -0.28 29.45 2.05
N ASN A 25 0.90 30.08 2.05
CA ASN A 25 1.33 30.90 0.92
C ASN A 25 1.43 30.10 -0.39
N LEU A 26 1.83 28.83 -0.32
CA LEU A 26 2.02 27.97 -1.47
C LEU A 26 0.66 27.53 -2.04
N ASP A 27 -0.25 27.12 -1.17
CA ASP A 27 -1.63 26.78 -1.53
C ASP A 27 -2.31 27.93 -2.27
N ARG A 28 -2.14 29.15 -1.77
CA ARG A 28 -2.75 30.35 -2.35
C ARG A 28 -2.14 30.72 -3.69
N GLY A 29 -0.80 30.70 -3.79
CA GLY A 29 -0.11 30.93 -5.05
C GLY A 29 -0.56 29.94 -6.13
N LEU A 30 -0.65 28.66 -5.78
CA LEU A 30 -1.11 27.61 -6.69
C LEU A 30 -2.58 27.80 -7.09
N LEU A 31 -3.45 28.09 -6.12
CA LEU A 31 -4.87 28.30 -6.37
C LEU A 31 -5.11 29.51 -7.29
N VAL A 32 -4.40 30.63 -7.06
CA VAL A 32 -4.44 31.81 -7.93
C VAL A 32 -4.02 31.44 -9.34
N GLU A 33 -2.93 30.68 -9.48
CA GLU A 33 -2.46 30.28 -10.81
C GLU A 33 -3.48 29.42 -11.55
N ILE A 34 -4.12 28.46 -10.88
CA ILE A 34 -5.17 27.63 -11.48
C ILE A 34 -6.39 28.49 -11.88
N ILE A 35 -6.80 29.43 -11.03
CA ILE A 35 -7.96 30.30 -11.28
C ILE A 35 -7.76 31.18 -12.53
N LYS A 36 -6.54 31.62 -12.83
CA LYS A 36 -6.25 32.42 -14.04
C LYS A 36 -6.66 31.74 -15.35
N TYR A 37 -6.68 30.41 -15.38
CA TYR A 37 -7.05 29.64 -16.58
C TYR A 37 -8.54 29.34 -16.68
N HIS A 38 -9.31 29.52 -15.59
CA HIS A 38 -10.73 29.23 -15.57
C HIS A 38 -11.50 30.10 -16.60
N PRO A 39 -12.48 29.55 -17.34
CA PRO A 39 -13.11 28.23 -17.18
C PRO A 39 -12.38 27.05 -17.84
N LYS A 40 -11.21 27.28 -18.44
CA LYS A 40 -10.39 26.21 -19.03
C LYS A 40 -9.49 25.58 -17.97
N ASP A 41 -8.97 24.40 -18.30
CA ASP A 41 -7.97 23.74 -17.47
C ASP A 41 -6.63 24.48 -17.56
N CYS A 42 -5.96 24.62 -16.42
CA CYS A 42 -4.54 24.91 -16.37
C CYS A 42 -3.75 23.65 -16.79
N PHE A 43 -2.87 23.82 -17.77
CA PHE A 43 -2.05 22.75 -18.38
C PHE A 43 -0.55 22.99 -18.19
N LEU A 44 -0.18 23.88 -17.27
CA LEU A 44 1.21 24.17 -16.93
C LEU A 44 1.91 22.91 -16.43
N SER A 45 3.18 22.75 -16.83
CA SER A 45 3.99 21.62 -16.36
C SER A 45 4.29 21.76 -14.88
N VAL A 46 4.54 20.62 -14.22
CA VAL A 46 4.96 20.59 -12.82
C VAL A 46 6.22 21.43 -12.63
N ASP A 47 7.22 21.22 -13.50
CA ASP A 47 8.50 21.93 -13.46
C ASP A 47 8.32 23.46 -13.54
N TYR A 48 7.45 23.94 -14.43
CA TYR A 48 7.17 25.38 -14.53
C TYR A 48 6.50 25.91 -13.26
N LEU A 49 5.52 25.18 -12.72
CA LEU A 49 4.85 25.57 -11.49
C LEU A 49 5.79 25.55 -10.28
N THR A 50 6.69 24.56 -10.19
CA THR A 50 7.63 24.41 -9.07
C THR A 50 8.80 25.38 -9.15
N GLU A 51 9.38 25.58 -10.34
CA GLU A 51 10.62 26.35 -10.49
C GLU A 51 10.36 27.83 -10.76
N VAL A 52 9.32 28.16 -11.52
CA VAL A 52 9.07 29.54 -11.98
C VAL A 52 7.99 30.23 -11.16
N VAL A 53 6.87 29.54 -10.90
CA VAL A 53 5.69 30.19 -10.29
C VAL A 53 5.77 30.18 -8.76
N LEU A 54 6.00 29.02 -8.16
CA LEU A 54 5.88 28.82 -6.71
C LEU A 54 7.23 28.74 -5.99
N VAL A 55 8.32 28.55 -6.74
CA VAL A 55 9.69 28.38 -6.22
C VAL A 55 9.72 27.39 -5.05
N CYS A 56 9.22 26.18 -5.30
CA CYS A 56 9.08 25.14 -4.30
C CYS A 56 9.49 23.77 -4.85
N GLY A 57 9.83 22.84 -3.96
CA GLY A 57 10.10 21.46 -4.36
C GLY A 57 8.83 20.73 -4.80
N GLU A 58 8.96 19.77 -5.72
CA GLU A 58 7.86 18.95 -6.25
C GLU A 58 6.98 18.32 -5.14
N LYS A 59 7.59 17.90 -4.03
CA LYS A 59 6.88 17.35 -2.87
C LYS A 59 5.93 18.37 -2.22
N ALA A 60 6.36 19.62 -2.07
CA ALA A 60 5.54 20.68 -1.48
C ALA A 60 4.41 21.07 -2.44
N PHE A 61 4.70 21.14 -3.74
CA PHE A 61 3.71 21.36 -4.78
C PHE A 61 2.57 20.32 -4.74
N TYR A 62 2.88 19.02 -4.78
CA TYR A 62 1.83 18.00 -4.74
C TYR A 62 1.05 18.01 -3.43
N ARG A 63 1.70 18.34 -2.30
CA ARG A 63 0.99 18.52 -1.02
C ARG A 63 -0.09 19.60 -1.14
N SER A 64 0.20 20.73 -1.77
CA SER A 64 -0.80 21.78 -2.02
C SER A 64 -1.86 21.37 -3.03
N VAL A 65 -1.49 20.75 -4.16
CA VAL A 65 -2.46 20.22 -5.15
C VAL A 65 -3.49 19.34 -4.45
N TYR A 66 -3.00 18.40 -3.64
CA TYR A 66 -3.84 17.46 -2.95
C TYR A 66 -4.68 18.09 -1.83
N LYS A 67 -4.12 19.07 -1.10
CA LYS A 67 -4.87 19.82 -0.09
C LYS A 67 -6.02 20.61 -0.73
N LEU A 68 -5.76 21.32 -1.82
CA LEU A 68 -6.79 22.07 -2.56
C LEU A 68 -7.87 21.13 -3.13
N GLN A 69 -7.47 19.95 -3.63
CA GLN A 69 -8.41 18.92 -4.08
C GLN A 69 -9.27 18.38 -2.93
N MET A 70 -8.69 18.18 -1.74
CA MET A 70 -9.44 17.77 -0.55
C MET A 70 -10.46 18.79 -0.11
N LEU A 71 -10.10 20.07 -0.17
CA LEU A 71 -10.99 21.18 0.12
C LEU A 71 -12.08 21.36 -0.95
N GLY A 72 -12.06 20.57 -2.03
CA GLY A 72 -13.03 20.68 -3.12
C GLY A 72 -12.88 21.96 -3.94
N LEU A 73 -11.72 22.63 -3.85
CA LEU A 73 -11.45 23.89 -4.54
C LEU A 73 -10.97 23.67 -5.97
N ILE A 74 -10.29 22.54 -6.22
CA ILE A 74 -9.79 22.17 -7.54
C ILE A 74 -10.11 20.72 -7.88
N GLY A 75 -10.22 20.44 -9.17
CA GLY A 75 -10.00 19.11 -9.72
C GLY A 75 -8.59 18.97 -10.28
N PHE A 76 -8.10 17.73 -10.28
CA PHE A 76 -6.76 17.38 -10.75
C PHE A 76 -6.82 16.08 -11.54
N LYS A 77 -6.24 16.10 -12.74
CA LYS A 77 -6.02 14.91 -13.57
C LYS A 77 -4.55 14.85 -13.96
N ARG A 78 -3.89 13.77 -13.57
CA ARG A 78 -2.49 13.53 -13.98
C ARG A 78 -2.44 13.25 -15.47
N GLY A 79 -1.42 13.78 -16.15
CA GLY A 79 -1.24 13.53 -17.57
C GLY A 79 -0.86 12.08 -17.85
N ASP A 80 -1.51 11.48 -18.84
CA ASP A 80 -1.24 10.10 -19.26
C ASP A 80 0.03 10.01 -20.12
N ARG A 81 0.66 8.84 -20.12
CA ARG A 81 1.81 8.56 -20.97
C ARG A 81 1.31 8.27 -22.39
N LYS A 82 1.49 9.22 -23.31
CA LYS A 82 1.14 9.04 -24.73
C LYS A 82 2.16 8.20 -25.50
N SER A 83 3.44 8.25 -25.11
CA SER A 83 4.49 7.40 -25.70
C SER A 83 5.66 7.20 -24.73
N LYS A 84 6.64 6.35 -25.12
CA LYS A 84 7.82 6.01 -24.29
C LYS A 84 8.54 7.26 -23.77
N ASN A 85 8.50 8.39 -24.48
CA ASN A 85 9.18 9.63 -24.11
C ASN A 85 8.26 10.88 -24.03
N ARG A 86 6.94 10.74 -24.11
CA ARG A 86 6.02 11.88 -24.06
C ARG A 86 4.92 11.66 -23.02
N ARG A 87 5.02 12.38 -21.90
CA ARG A 87 3.93 12.52 -20.94
C ARG A 87 3.06 13.70 -21.36
N GLN A 88 1.74 13.56 -21.27
CA GLN A 88 0.87 14.72 -21.33
C GLN A 88 1.10 15.58 -20.08
N SER A 89 0.89 16.89 -20.21
CA SER A 89 0.85 17.77 -19.05
C SER A 89 -0.27 17.35 -18.12
N ASN A 90 -0.09 17.66 -16.84
CA ASN A 90 -1.17 17.56 -15.88
C ASN A 90 -2.24 18.61 -16.19
N HIS A 91 -3.47 18.32 -15.80
CA HIS A 91 -4.61 19.22 -15.92
C HIS A 91 -5.16 19.55 -14.54
N TYR A 92 -5.36 20.84 -14.29
CA TYR A 92 -5.91 21.39 -13.05
C TYR A 92 -7.07 22.31 -13.40
N TRP A 93 -8.20 22.21 -12.71
CA TRP A 93 -9.34 23.11 -12.94
C TRP A 93 -9.95 23.57 -11.63
N PHE A 94 -10.41 24.82 -11.62
CA PHE A 94 -11.08 25.40 -10.46
C PHE A 94 -12.54 24.93 -10.39
N ILE A 95 -12.99 24.56 -9.19
CA ILE A 95 -14.39 24.24 -8.91
C ILE A 95 -15.07 25.53 -8.45
N ASP A 96 -15.84 26.12 -9.35
CA ASP A 96 -16.49 27.43 -9.18
C ASP A 96 -17.75 27.39 -8.29
N ASP A 97 -18.41 26.24 -8.18
CA ASP A 97 -19.55 26.04 -7.31
C ASP A 97 -19.12 25.84 -5.84
N PRO A 98 -19.38 26.82 -4.94
CA PRO A 98 -18.96 26.76 -3.55
C PRO A 98 -19.69 25.68 -2.75
N SER A 99 -20.81 25.14 -3.23
CA SER A 99 -21.53 24.05 -2.54
C SER A 99 -20.69 22.78 -2.40
N TYR A 100 -19.65 22.61 -3.21
CA TYR A 100 -18.72 21.47 -3.14
C TYR A 100 -17.49 21.73 -2.26
N TRP A 101 -17.30 22.96 -1.79
CA TRP A 101 -16.13 23.30 -0.99
C TRP A 101 -16.25 22.79 0.44
N ARG A 102 -15.14 22.28 0.97
CA ARG A 102 -15.04 21.78 2.33
C ARG A 102 -14.30 22.80 3.18
N LEU A 103 -15.06 23.70 3.79
CA LEU A 103 -14.52 24.80 4.59
C LEU A 103 -14.84 24.61 6.08
N PRO A 104 -14.03 25.17 6.99
CA PRO A 104 -14.41 25.31 8.39
C PRO A 104 -15.75 26.04 8.54
N LYS A 105 -16.53 25.69 9.57
CA LYS A 105 -17.90 26.19 9.78
C LYS A 105 -17.98 27.72 9.70
N ASP A 106 -17.04 28.43 10.32
CA ASP A 106 -17.03 29.89 10.34
C ASP A 106 -16.83 30.48 8.94
N LEU A 107 -15.89 29.93 8.17
CA LEU A 107 -15.64 30.37 6.79
C LEU A 107 -16.81 29.98 5.87
N ALA A 108 -17.39 28.80 6.07
CA ALA A 108 -18.60 28.37 5.34
C ALA A 108 -19.78 29.32 5.59
N ASN A 109 -19.98 29.77 6.83
CA ASN A 109 -21.02 30.75 7.16
C ASN A 109 -20.77 32.12 6.50
N GLN A 110 -19.52 32.57 6.48
CA GLN A 110 -19.15 33.81 5.77
C GLN A 110 -19.43 33.70 4.26
N VAL A 111 -19.07 32.57 3.64
CA VAL A 111 -19.34 32.32 2.22
C VAL A 111 -20.85 32.25 1.94
N LYS A 112 -21.66 31.66 2.84
CA LYS A 112 -23.13 31.69 2.71
C LYS A 112 -23.69 33.11 2.76
N ALA A 113 -23.24 33.92 3.71
CA ALA A 113 -23.67 35.30 3.86
C ALA A 113 -23.33 36.12 2.62
N ASP A 114 -22.11 35.97 2.09
CA ASP A 114 -21.69 36.60 0.84
C ASP A 114 -22.51 36.13 -0.35
N HIS A 115 -22.75 34.82 -0.48
CA HIS A 115 -23.54 34.27 -1.58
C HIS A 115 -24.96 34.84 -1.59
N LEU A 116 -25.57 34.93 -0.40
CA LEU A 116 -26.89 35.54 -0.21
C LEU A 116 -26.88 37.04 -0.54
N ALA A 117 -25.88 37.77 -0.06
CA ALA A 117 -25.71 39.21 -0.34
C ALA A 117 -25.52 39.50 -1.84
N LEU A 118 -24.93 38.57 -2.58
CA LEU A 118 -24.76 38.64 -4.03
C LEU A 118 -26.01 38.23 -4.82
N GLY A 119 -27.11 37.89 -4.13
CA GLY A 119 -28.36 37.43 -4.73
C GLY A 119 -28.31 36.00 -5.27
N GLY A 120 -27.29 35.22 -4.89
CA GLY A 120 -27.38 33.77 -4.90
C GLY A 120 -28.36 33.34 -3.81
N GLY A 121 -29.19 32.32 -4.04
CA GLY A 121 -30.18 31.89 -3.05
C GLY A 121 -29.54 31.32 -1.78
N GLU A 122 -30.29 30.49 -1.06
CA GLU A 122 -29.71 29.77 0.08
C GLU A 122 -28.64 28.77 -0.38
N LEU A 123 -27.38 29.01 0.01
CA LEU A 123 -26.27 28.11 -0.30
C LEU A 123 -26.25 26.93 0.68
N VAL A 124 -26.57 25.74 0.16
CA VAL A 124 -26.46 24.49 0.89
C VAL A 124 -25.17 23.78 0.50
N PHE A 125 -24.26 23.58 1.46
CA PHE A 125 -23.06 22.78 1.24
C PHE A 125 -23.43 21.31 1.12
N LYS A 126 -22.91 20.66 0.08
CA LYS A 126 -23.10 19.23 -0.14
C LYS A 126 -22.10 18.49 0.72
N GLU A 127 -22.57 17.76 1.73
CA GLU A 127 -21.76 16.78 2.43
C GLU A 127 -21.52 15.56 1.53
N LYS A 128 -20.59 15.70 0.59
CA LYS A 128 -19.99 14.52 -0.04
C LYS A 128 -18.87 14.03 0.87
N GLY A 129 -19.15 12.94 1.59
CA GLY A 129 -18.08 12.09 2.13
C GLY A 129 -17.03 11.82 1.05
N PHE A 130 -15.77 11.65 1.44
CA PHE A 130 -14.72 11.33 0.47
C PHE A 130 -15.06 9.99 -0.18
N THR A 131 -15.28 9.98 -1.50
CA THR A 131 -15.59 8.76 -2.28
C THR A 131 -14.54 7.66 -2.09
N ASN A 132 -13.29 8.04 -1.80
CA ASN A 132 -12.22 7.15 -1.42
C ASN A 132 -11.66 7.52 -0.04
N GLU A 133 -12.21 6.93 1.02
CA GLU A 133 -11.81 7.17 2.41
C GLU A 133 -10.32 6.85 2.65
N LEU A 134 -9.77 5.85 1.96
CA LEU A 134 -8.35 5.49 2.05
C LEU A 134 -7.47 6.58 1.42
N GLY A 135 -7.81 7.01 0.20
CA GLY A 135 -7.13 8.10 -0.49
C GLY A 135 -7.18 9.39 0.33
N PHE A 136 -8.31 9.66 0.99
CA PHE A 136 -8.43 10.75 1.94
C PHE A 136 -7.44 10.61 3.11
N LYS A 137 -7.43 9.48 3.83
CA LYS A 137 -6.48 9.28 4.95
C LYS A 137 -5.01 9.36 4.53
N ILE A 138 -4.68 8.90 3.32
CA ILE A 138 -3.33 9.01 2.78
C ILE A 138 -2.94 10.46 2.60
N THR A 139 -3.75 11.16 1.84
CA THR A 139 -3.48 12.52 1.46
C THR A 139 -3.60 13.48 2.66
N PHE A 140 -4.46 13.18 3.63
CA PHE A 140 -4.67 14.01 4.83
C PHE A 140 -3.46 13.90 5.75
N ASN A 141 -2.94 12.69 5.95
CA ASN A 141 -1.75 12.47 6.76
C ASN A 141 -0.48 13.07 6.11
N LEU A 142 -0.43 13.15 4.78
CA LEU A 142 0.63 13.84 4.03
C LEU A 142 0.53 15.37 4.16
N THR A 143 -0.70 15.90 4.16
CA THR A 143 -0.95 17.34 4.17
C THR A 143 -1.00 17.94 5.58
N HIS A 144 -1.39 17.17 6.59
CA HIS A 144 -1.58 17.60 7.97
C HIS A 144 -0.91 16.61 8.95
N PRO A 145 0.44 16.51 8.96
CA PRO A 145 1.15 15.49 9.72
C PRO A 145 0.95 15.59 11.24
N LYS A 146 0.63 16.78 11.78
CA LYS A 146 0.34 16.97 13.21
C LYS A 146 -1.02 16.41 13.64
N HIS A 147 -1.94 16.26 12.68
CA HIS A 147 -3.30 15.78 12.91
C HIS A 147 -3.52 14.41 12.29
N GLN A 148 -2.45 13.61 12.15
CA GLN A 148 -2.55 12.33 11.47
C GLN A 148 -3.70 11.50 12.03
N ILE A 149 -4.63 11.17 11.14
CA ILE A 149 -5.67 10.20 11.43
C ILE A 149 -4.92 8.88 11.57
N LYS A 150 -4.86 8.36 12.81
CA LYS A 150 -4.35 7.02 13.08
C LYS A 150 -5.11 6.08 12.15
N ARG A 151 -4.43 5.57 11.14
CA ARG A 151 -5.01 4.50 10.35
C ARG A 151 -5.16 3.33 11.33
N LYS A 152 -6.33 2.68 11.38
CA LYS A 152 -6.32 1.24 11.66
C LYS A 152 -5.29 0.71 10.69
N GLU A 153 -4.20 0.15 11.19
CA GLU A 153 -3.12 -0.33 10.36
C GLU A 153 -3.74 -1.29 9.35
N ARG A 154 -3.98 -0.82 8.12
CA ARG A 154 -4.11 -1.74 7.01
C ARG A 154 -2.72 -2.33 6.91
N SER A 155 -2.63 -3.63 7.15
CA SER A 155 -1.44 -4.41 6.86
C SER A 155 -0.81 -3.86 5.59
N LYS A 156 0.50 -3.60 5.61
CA LYS A 156 1.29 -3.00 4.52
C LYS A 156 1.36 -3.94 3.29
N LYS A 157 0.25 -4.56 2.90
CA LYS A 157 0.17 -5.63 1.90
C LYS A 157 0.10 -5.16 0.45
N ILE A 158 -0.17 -3.87 0.15
CA ILE A 158 -0.70 -3.56 -1.20
C ILE A 158 0.13 -2.57 -2.06
N LEU A 159 1.10 -1.78 -1.54
CA LEU A 159 1.63 -0.66 -2.35
C LEU A 159 3.06 -0.73 -2.91
N THR A 160 3.94 -1.65 -2.52
CA THR A 160 5.32 -1.64 -3.07
C THR A 160 5.93 -2.99 -3.45
N GLY A 161 5.21 -4.12 -3.39
CA GLY A 161 5.74 -5.43 -3.85
C GLY A 161 6.98 -5.95 -3.11
N VAL A 162 7.56 -5.16 -2.20
CA VAL A 162 8.73 -5.51 -1.40
C VAL A 162 8.43 -5.10 0.05
N PRO A 163 8.34 -6.07 0.98
CA PRO A 163 8.00 -5.80 2.37
C PRO A 163 9.21 -5.18 3.09
N VAL A 164 9.13 -3.88 3.39
CA VAL A 164 10.01 -3.25 4.39
C VAL A 164 9.42 -3.54 5.76
N ARG A 165 9.96 -4.55 6.45
CA ARG A 165 9.45 -5.08 7.72
C ARG A 165 10.02 -4.32 8.91
N GLY A 166 9.21 -4.18 9.96
CA GLY A 166 9.70 -3.90 11.30
C GLY A 166 10.47 -5.10 11.83
N ASN A 167 11.22 -4.92 12.92
CA ASN A 167 11.93 -6.03 13.55
C ASN A 167 10.94 -7.13 13.94
N PRO A 168 11.22 -8.41 13.63
CA PRO A 168 10.36 -9.53 14.03
C PRO A 168 10.22 -9.55 15.55
N GLU A 169 9.03 -9.90 16.02
CA GLU A 169 8.84 -10.15 17.45
C GLU A 169 9.67 -11.37 17.90
N PRO A 170 10.03 -11.49 19.20
CA PRO A 170 10.85 -12.60 19.69
C PRO A 170 10.30 -14.01 19.35
N SER A 171 8.97 -14.17 19.32
CA SER A 171 8.29 -15.41 18.90
C SER A 171 8.42 -15.69 17.40
N GLU A 172 8.52 -14.66 16.56
CA GLU A 172 8.70 -14.80 15.11
C GLU A 172 10.16 -15.03 14.70
N LEU A 173 11.11 -14.74 15.59
CA LEU A 173 12.54 -14.85 15.33
C LEU A 173 12.98 -16.30 15.10
N GLU A 174 12.32 -17.27 15.74
CA GLU A 174 12.59 -18.69 15.54
C GLU A 174 12.17 -19.15 14.13
N TYR A 175 10.94 -18.86 13.73
CA TYR A 175 10.45 -19.19 12.39
C TYR A 175 11.19 -18.45 11.29
N ARG A 176 11.64 -17.22 11.57
CA ARG A 176 12.52 -16.50 10.65
C ARG A 176 13.83 -17.25 10.41
N LYS A 177 14.49 -17.75 11.47
CA LYS A 177 15.71 -18.55 11.32
C LYS A 177 15.47 -19.86 10.58
N ARG A 178 14.34 -20.53 10.87
CA ARG A 178 13.94 -21.77 10.16
C ARG A 178 13.72 -21.50 8.67
N LEU A 179 13.01 -20.42 8.33
CA LEU A 179 12.83 -19.96 6.94
C LEU A 179 14.16 -19.63 6.28
N GLU A 180 15.00 -18.83 6.92
CA GLU A 180 16.33 -18.50 6.40
C GLU A 180 17.15 -19.77 6.14
N ASN A 181 17.08 -20.78 7.01
CA ASN A 181 17.78 -22.05 6.82
C ASN A 181 17.28 -22.87 5.62
N ILE A 182 15.97 -23.07 5.47
CA ILE A 182 15.43 -23.88 4.35
C ILE A 182 15.59 -23.19 2.99
N MET A 183 15.80 -21.87 2.99
CA MET A 183 16.06 -21.08 1.77
C MET A 183 17.54 -21.08 1.37
N ARG A 184 18.45 -21.68 2.16
CA ARG A 184 19.86 -21.76 1.77
C ARG A 184 20.07 -22.88 0.76
N ASP A 185 20.91 -22.62 -0.24
CA ASP A 185 21.25 -23.59 -1.28
C ASP A 185 21.94 -24.85 -0.74
N ASP A 186 22.58 -24.76 0.44
CA ASP A 186 23.29 -25.86 1.11
C ASP A 186 22.40 -26.69 2.07
N PHE A 187 21.11 -26.34 2.19
CA PHE A 187 20.24 -27.06 3.10
C PHE A 187 19.92 -28.47 2.57
N PRO A 188 20.18 -29.54 3.36
CA PRO A 188 20.09 -30.90 2.85
C PRO A 188 18.64 -31.28 2.52
N PRO A 189 18.36 -31.87 1.34
CA PRO A 189 17.01 -32.28 0.96
C PRO A 189 16.34 -33.23 1.95
N THR A 190 17.12 -34.08 2.64
CA THR A 190 16.61 -34.96 3.70
C THR A 190 16.04 -34.20 4.90
N GLY A 191 16.61 -33.02 5.22
CA GLY A 191 16.08 -32.11 6.23
C GLY A 191 14.74 -31.50 5.83
N ILE A 192 14.52 -31.27 4.54
CA ILE A 192 13.27 -30.75 3.98
C ILE A 192 12.15 -31.79 4.14
N ILE A 193 12.41 -33.04 3.76
CA ILE A 193 11.45 -34.15 3.87
C ILE A 193 11.04 -34.35 5.34
N ALA A 194 12.01 -34.43 6.27
CA ALA A 194 11.70 -34.61 7.69
C ALA A 194 10.95 -33.41 8.28
N SER A 195 11.29 -32.17 7.88
CA SER A 195 10.62 -30.97 8.38
C SER A 195 9.19 -30.87 7.86
N PHE A 196 8.94 -31.27 6.60
CA PHE A 196 7.59 -31.29 6.02
C PHE A 196 6.66 -32.20 6.82
N TYR A 197 7.06 -33.45 7.07
CA TYR A 197 6.22 -34.37 7.84
C TYR A 197 5.98 -33.89 9.27
N ARG A 198 7.00 -33.30 9.90
CA ARG A 198 6.89 -32.77 11.26
C ARG A 198 5.85 -31.66 11.40
N GLU A 199 5.76 -30.79 10.40
CA GLU A 199 4.92 -29.57 10.42
C GLU A 199 3.66 -29.74 9.55
N LYS A 200 3.30 -30.98 9.21
CA LYS A 200 2.32 -31.28 8.17
C LYS A 200 0.93 -30.77 8.52
N ASP A 201 0.51 -30.93 9.77
CA ASP A 201 -0.81 -30.48 10.23
C ASP A 201 -0.86 -28.95 10.26
N GLU A 202 0.23 -28.32 10.71
CA GLU A 202 0.40 -26.87 10.71
C GLU A 202 0.42 -26.30 9.30
N ILE A 203 0.98 -27.00 8.30
CA ILE A 203 0.91 -26.63 6.89
C ILE A 203 -0.54 -26.62 6.39
N ILE A 204 -1.35 -27.62 6.77
CA ILE A 204 -2.76 -27.68 6.39
C ILE A 204 -3.50 -26.47 6.97
N VAL A 205 -3.25 -26.15 8.25
CA VAL A 205 -3.81 -24.95 8.91
C VAL A 205 -3.32 -23.68 8.20
N ALA A 206 -2.03 -23.55 7.89
CA ALA A 206 -1.44 -22.37 7.26
C ALA A 206 -2.01 -22.08 5.87
N ARG A 207 -2.42 -23.10 5.10
CA ARG A 207 -3.05 -22.95 3.78
C ARG A 207 -4.41 -22.26 3.84
N VAL A 208 -5.17 -22.47 4.91
CA VAL A 208 -6.54 -21.94 5.06
C VAL A 208 -6.64 -20.77 6.05
N ALA A 209 -5.64 -20.61 6.93
CA ALA A 209 -5.61 -19.57 7.93
C ALA A 209 -5.73 -18.18 7.28
N ALA A 210 -6.48 -17.29 7.93
CA ALA A 210 -6.44 -15.88 7.60
C ALA A 210 -5.07 -15.27 7.95
N ASP A 211 -4.83 -14.01 7.57
CA ASP A 211 -3.52 -13.37 7.81
C ASP A 211 -3.28 -12.97 9.27
N ASP A 212 -4.33 -12.93 10.07
CA ASP A 212 -4.35 -12.54 11.47
C ASP A 212 -4.39 -13.74 12.44
N GLU A 213 -4.54 -14.96 11.91
CA GLU A 213 -4.65 -16.19 12.71
C GLU A 213 -3.30 -16.88 12.97
N MET A 214 -2.23 -16.46 12.28
CA MET A 214 -0.91 -17.10 12.36
C MET A 214 0.20 -16.05 12.21
N GLY A 215 1.33 -16.27 12.89
CA GLY A 215 2.49 -15.38 12.78
C GLY A 215 2.98 -15.28 11.33
N PHE A 216 3.50 -14.11 10.93
CA PHE A 216 3.87 -13.89 9.54
C PHE A 216 4.98 -14.87 9.10
N TYR A 217 6.03 -14.98 9.91
CA TYR A 217 7.19 -15.82 9.60
C TYR A 217 6.87 -17.30 9.74
N GLU A 218 5.98 -17.66 10.67
CA GLU A 218 5.46 -19.01 10.84
C GLU A 218 4.71 -19.45 9.58
N LYS A 219 3.69 -18.69 9.17
CA LYS A 219 2.92 -18.97 7.95
C LYS A 219 3.81 -19.01 6.72
N LYS A 220 4.75 -18.06 6.59
CA LYS A 220 5.68 -18.03 5.46
C LYS A 220 6.60 -19.26 5.44
N TYR A 221 7.15 -19.66 6.59
CA TYR A 221 7.98 -20.85 6.70
C TYR A 221 7.23 -22.11 6.28
N LEU A 222 6.03 -22.32 6.80
CA LEU A 222 5.21 -23.51 6.52
C LEU A 222 4.84 -23.61 5.03
N LEU A 223 4.42 -22.48 4.42
CA LEU A 223 4.06 -22.46 3.00
C LEU A 223 5.28 -22.65 2.08
N GLU A 224 6.43 -22.07 2.42
CA GLU A 224 7.65 -22.31 1.62
C GLU A 224 8.18 -23.72 1.78
N LEU A 225 8.10 -24.29 2.99
CA LEU A 225 8.45 -25.69 3.23
C LEU A 225 7.59 -26.64 2.39
N ASP A 226 6.28 -26.39 2.32
CA ASP A 226 5.34 -27.13 1.46
C ASP A 226 5.69 -26.99 -0.02
N LEU A 227 5.97 -25.77 -0.51
CA LEU A 227 6.37 -25.54 -1.90
C LEU A 227 7.66 -26.29 -2.24
N ILE A 228 8.70 -26.13 -1.42
CA ILE A 228 10.01 -26.77 -1.67
C ILE A 228 9.89 -28.29 -1.61
N PHE A 229 9.11 -28.84 -0.68
CA PHE A 229 8.86 -30.28 -0.60
C PHE A 229 8.12 -30.80 -1.85
N ASN A 230 7.08 -30.09 -2.31
CA ASN A 230 6.34 -30.46 -3.52
C ASN A 230 7.20 -30.36 -4.78
N ASP A 231 8.12 -29.40 -4.85
CA ASP A 231 9.07 -29.30 -5.95
C ASP A 231 10.11 -30.42 -5.88
N LEU A 232 10.56 -30.78 -4.69
CA LEU A 232 11.46 -31.91 -4.47
C LEU A 232 10.80 -33.21 -4.94
N SER A 233 9.57 -33.50 -4.51
CA SER A 233 8.86 -34.76 -4.82
C SER A 233 8.54 -34.96 -6.30
N LYS A 234 8.52 -33.87 -7.08
CA LYS A 234 8.28 -33.90 -8.54
C LYS A 234 9.55 -34.05 -9.36
N LYS A 235 10.74 -33.98 -8.76
CA LYS A 235 12.00 -34.09 -9.51
C LYS A 235 12.21 -35.54 -9.97
N PRO A 236 12.28 -35.80 -11.29
CA PRO A 236 12.39 -37.15 -11.83
C PRO A 236 13.78 -37.79 -11.61
N GLU A 237 14.80 -37.01 -11.26
CA GLU A 237 16.19 -37.44 -11.08
C GLU A 237 16.66 -37.27 -9.63
N LEU A 238 15.80 -37.60 -8.67
CA LEU A 238 16.26 -37.72 -7.30
C LEU A 238 17.17 -38.95 -7.19
N GLY A 239 18.36 -38.76 -6.61
CA GLY A 239 19.24 -39.87 -6.27
C GLY A 239 18.47 -40.95 -5.48
N LEU A 240 18.86 -42.21 -5.68
CA LEU A 240 18.14 -43.40 -5.20
C LEU A 240 17.80 -43.34 -3.70
N ASP A 241 18.65 -42.68 -2.91
CA ASP A 241 18.49 -42.47 -1.47
C ASP A 241 17.36 -41.49 -1.10
N LEU A 242 17.16 -40.42 -1.88
CA LEU A 242 16.07 -39.46 -1.64
C LEU A 242 14.71 -40.03 -2.03
N THR A 243 14.65 -40.81 -3.11
CA THR A 243 13.44 -41.53 -3.52
C THR A 243 13.00 -42.53 -2.46
N LYS A 244 13.94 -43.24 -1.82
CA LYS A 244 13.65 -44.13 -0.68
C LYS A 244 13.02 -43.36 0.49
N LEU A 245 13.55 -42.18 0.83
CA LEU A 245 13.03 -41.38 1.95
C LEU A 245 11.64 -40.81 1.66
N LEU A 246 11.36 -40.39 0.42
CA LEU A 246 10.02 -39.96 0.02
C LEU A 246 9.00 -41.10 0.11
N ASN A 247 9.36 -42.29 -0.40
CA ASN A 247 8.49 -43.46 -0.33
C ASN A 247 8.26 -43.90 1.11
N LEU A 248 9.30 -43.88 1.96
CA LEU A 248 9.19 -44.19 3.38
C LEU A 248 8.17 -43.28 4.07
N GLY A 249 8.20 -41.97 3.77
CA GLY A 249 7.23 -41.02 4.32
C GLY A 249 5.78 -41.38 3.93
N VAL A 250 5.54 -41.69 2.66
CA VAL A 250 4.21 -42.09 2.15
C VAL A 250 3.74 -43.40 2.78
N GLU A 251 4.63 -44.38 2.92
CA GLU A 251 4.29 -45.67 3.54
C GLU A 251 3.94 -45.55 5.02
N LEU A 252 4.70 -44.77 5.78
CA LEU A 252 4.44 -44.56 7.21
C LEU A 252 3.17 -43.74 7.43
N GLU A 253 2.90 -42.77 6.57
CA GLU A 253 1.65 -42.04 6.55
C GLU A 253 0.46 -42.97 6.26
N ALA A 254 0.57 -43.86 5.27
CA ALA A 254 -0.47 -44.84 4.96
C ALA A 254 -0.74 -45.82 6.12
N LYS A 255 0.25 -46.04 6.99
CA LYS A 255 0.13 -46.82 8.24
C LYS A 255 -0.48 -46.02 9.40
N GLY A 256 -0.78 -44.73 9.21
CA GLY A 256 -1.43 -43.87 10.19
C GLY A 256 -0.49 -43.32 11.26
N LEU A 257 0.82 -43.27 11.02
CA LEU A 257 1.74 -42.59 11.94
C LEU A 257 1.52 -41.08 11.90
N ASP A 258 1.75 -40.42 13.04
CA ASP A 258 1.70 -38.96 13.12
C ASP A 258 2.93 -38.33 12.45
N GLY A 259 2.79 -37.06 12.05
CA GLY A 259 3.84 -36.35 11.32
C GLY A 259 5.19 -36.32 12.03
N LYS A 260 5.17 -36.27 13.37
CA LYS A 260 6.38 -36.28 14.20
C LYS A 260 7.08 -37.63 14.18
N ALA A 261 6.37 -38.76 14.33
CA ALA A 261 6.98 -40.08 14.25
C ALA A 261 7.55 -40.35 12.85
N ILE A 262 6.85 -39.94 11.80
CA ILE A 262 7.34 -40.06 10.42
C ILE A 262 8.66 -39.28 10.25
N ALA A 263 8.72 -38.04 10.76
CA ALA A 263 9.92 -37.22 10.69
C ALA A 263 11.12 -37.83 11.43
N ASP A 264 10.89 -38.49 12.57
CA ASP A 264 11.94 -39.11 13.36
C ASP A 264 12.46 -40.39 12.69
N GLU A 265 11.60 -41.18 12.04
CA GLU A 265 12.01 -42.33 11.22
C GLU A 265 12.80 -41.92 9.98
N ILE A 266 12.40 -40.85 9.28
CA ILE A 266 13.16 -40.30 8.15
C ILE A 266 14.56 -39.87 8.59
N LYS A 267 14.70 -39.28 9.78
CA LYS A 267 16.00 -38.90 10.34
C LYS A 267 16.85 -40.11 10.69
N ALA A 268 16.26 -41.14 11.27
CA ALA A 268 16.94 -42.39 11.59
C ALA A 268 17.47 -43.06 10.31
N GLU A 269 16.65 -43.12 9.26
CA GLU A 269 17.02 -43.70 7.98
C GLU A 269 18.11 -42.88 7.26
N THR A 270 18.00 -41.55 7.28
CA THR A 270 19.05 -40.65 6.76
C THR A 270 20.39 -40.88 7.47
N LYS A 271 20.38 -41.12 8.78
CA LYS A 271 21.61 -41.40 9.54
C LYS A 271 22.23 -42.73 9.13
N LYS A 272 21.42 -43.78 8.94
CA LYS A 272 21.89 -45.08 8.45
C LYS A 272 22.51 -44.98 7.05
N GLN A 273 21.85 -44.24 6.15
CA GLN A 273 22.37 -44.02 4.78
C GLN A 273 23.74 -43.32 4.80
N ARG A 274 23.93 -42.32 5.65
CA ARG A 274 25.24 -41.64 5.81
C ARG A 274 26.33 -42.57 6.34
N GLN A 275 26.02 -43.37 7.36
CA GLN A 275 26.97 -44.33 7.91
C GLN A 275 27.38 -45.38 6.86
N ALA A 276 26.42 -45.88 6.08
CA ALA A 276 26.70 -46.82 5.00
C ALA A 276 27.51 -46.20 3.84
N GLN A 277 27.37 -44.89 3.58
CA GLN A 277 28.18 -44.19 2.58
C GLN A 277 29.62 -43.97 3.07
N GLU A 278 29.81 -43.67 4.36
CA GLU A 278 31.12 -43.52 5.01
C GLU A 278 31.91 -44.85 5.09
N GLU A 279 31.22 -45.98 5.27
CA GLU A 279 31.85 -47.31 5.30
C GLU A 279 32.24 -47.85 3.92
N ASN A 280 31.66 -47.30 2.85
CA ASN A 280 31.91 -47.70 1.45
C ASN A 280 32.77 -46.69 0.66
N SER A 281 33.27 -45.63 1.30
CA SER A 281 34.18 -44.62 0.73
C SER A 281 35.60 -44.80 1.23
#